data_AF-A0A7K3LU78-F1
#
_entry.id   AF-A0A7K3LU78-F1
#
_cell.length_a   1.000
_cell.length_b   1.000
_cell.length_c   1.000
_cell.angle_alpha   90.00
_cell.angle_beta   90.00
_cell.angle_gamma   90.00
#
_symmetry.space_group_name_H-M   'P 1'
#
loop_
_entity.id
_entity.type
_entity.pdbx_description
1 polymer ?
#
loop_
_entity_poly.entity_id
_entity_poly.type
_entity_poly.pdbx_seq_one_letter_code
_entity_poly.pdbx_strand_id
1 'polypeptide(L)' 'MSSSHVKSQRKCPSCGANLYVRKDVTETDNGMRRVDTMLVCRDESCTEPARHLGTELLQPA' A
#
# COMPACT_ATOMS: atom_id res chain seq x y z
N MET A 1 3.23 -4.57 -21.33
CA MET A 1 3.29 -5.15 -19.97
C MET A 1 1.93 -4.91 -19.32
N SER A 2 1.18 -5.97 -19.04
CA SER A 2 -0.18 -5.90 -18.55
C SER A 2 -0.18 -5.51 -17.06
N SER A 3 -0.49 -4.25 -16.74
CA SER A 3 -0.83 -3.88 -15.37
C SER A 3 -2.19 -4.48 -15.04
N SER A 4 -2.18 -5.68 -14.49
CA SER A 4 -3.34 -6.30 -13.86
C SER A 4 -3.85 -5.36 -12.77
N HIS A 5 -4.75 -4.46 -13.12
CA HIS A 5 -5.58 -3.74 -12.17
C HIS A 5 -6.54 -4.76 -11.56
N VAL A 6 -5.99 -5.61 -10.68
CA VAL A 6 -6.76 -6.39 -9.73
C VAL A 6 -7.61 -5.36 -9.02
N LYS A 7 -8.92 -5.40 -9.26
CA LYS A 7 -9.93 -4.73 -8.44
C LYS A 7 -9.75 -5.29 -7.03
N SER A 8 -8.77 -4.75 -6.31
CA SER A 8 -8.40 -5.21 -4.98
C SER A 8 -9.64 -5.05 -4.14
N GLN A 9 -10.15 -6.17 -3.61
CA GLN A 9 -11.25 -6.18 -2.67
C GLN A 9 -10.92 -5.18 -1.57
N ARG A 10 -11.66 -4.06 -1.52
CA ARG A 10 -11.42 -2.94 -0.63
C ARG A 10 -11.93 -3.23 0.79
N LYS A 11 -11.98 -4.49 1.22
CA LYS A 11 -12.49 -4.87 2.54
C LYS A 11 -11.48 -5.71 3.30
N CYS A 12 -11.32 -5.41 4.58
CA CYS A 12 -10.47 -6.18 5.47
C CYS A 12 -11.07 -7.58 5.65
N PRO A 13 -10.30 -8.67 5.49
CA PRO A 13 -10.81 -10.02 5.75
C PRO A 13 -11.12 -10.25 7.24
N SER A 14 -10.47 -9.48 8.12
CA SER A 14 -10.52 -9.69 9.57
C SER A 14 -11.72 -8.96 10.21
N CYS A 15 -11.97 -7.70 9.87
CA CYS A 15 -13.09 -6.92 10.43
C CYS A 15 -14.19 -6.54 9.40
N GLY A 16 -14.00 -6.82 8.11
CA GLY A 16 -14.97 -6.46 7.06
C GLY A 16 -15.02 -4.97 6.70
N ALA A 17 -14.30 -4.11 7.42
CA ALA A 17 -14.26 -2.66 7.18
C ALA A 17 -13.56 -2.32 5.87
N ASN A 18 -13.83 -1.12 5.36
CA ASN A 18 -13.22 -0.67 4.10
C ASN A 18 -11.72 -0.38 4.28
N LEU A 19 -10.92 -0.94 3.37
CA LEU A 19 -9.50 -0.66 3.23
C LEU A 19 -9.30 0.55 2.30
N TYR A 20 -8.37 1.42 2.67
CA TYR A 20 -7.96 2.55 1.85
C TYR A 20 -6.51 2.41 1.40
N VAL A 21 -6.19 2.98 0.23
CA VAL A 21 -4.82 2.95 -0.29
C VAL A 21 -4.01 4.05 0.42
N ARG A 22 -2.90 3.67 1.02
CA ARG A 22 -1.85 4.55 1.55
C ARG A 22 -0.59 4.35 0.73
N LYS A 23 0.08 5.44 0.38
CA LYS A 23 1.38 5.43 -0.29
C LYS A 23 2.39 6.07 0.65
N ASP A 24 3.38 5.30 1.08
CA ASP A 24 4.49 5.80 1.88
C ASP A 24 5.69 6.03 0.97
N VAL A 25 6.19 7.26 0.96
CA VAL A 25 7.36 7.64 0.17
C VAL A 25 8.54 7.76 1.12
N THR A 26 9.54 6.90 0.92
CA THR A 26 10.80 6.92 1.63
C THR A 26 11.88 7.35 0.66
N GLU A 27 12.51 8.49 0.93
CA GLU A 27 13.70 8.91 0.20
C GLU A 27 14.93 8.25 0.85
N THR A 28 15.73 7.57 0.04
CA THR A 28 16.97 6.92 0.49
C THR A 28 18.14 7.88 0.28
N ASP A 29 19.23 7.69 1.03
CA ASP A 29 20.41 8.57 0.99
C ASP A 29 21.06 8.67 -0.41
N ASN A 30 20.80 7.71 -1.29
CA ASN A 30 21.26 7.70 -2.68
C ASN A 30 20.35 8.49 -3.65
N GLY A 31 19.38 9.26 -3.13
CA GLY A 31 18.42 10.01 -3.94
C GLY A 31 17.34 9.16 -4.61
N MET A 32 17.30 7.85 -4.34
CA MET A 32 16.21 6.99 -4.83
C MET A 32 14.98 7.15 -3.93
N ARG A 33 13.82 7.30 -4.53
CA ARG A 33 12.54 7.33 -3.82
C ARG A 33 11.86 5.98 -3.90
N ARG A 34 11.63 5.39 -2.74
CA ARG A 34 10.86 4.16 -2.58
C ARG A 34 9.43 4.52 -2.22
N VAL A 35 8.47 4.11 -3.04
CA VAL A 35 7.04 4.32 -2.83
C VAL A 35 6.39 2.97 -2.48
N ASP A 36 6.10 2.75 -1.21
CA ASP A 36 5.39 1.57 -0.74
C ASP A 36 3.88 1.84 -0.74
N THR A 37 3.15 1.07 -1.54
CA THR A 37 1.68 1.14 -1.60
C THR A 37 1.11 0.07 -0.68
N MET A 38 0.31 0.49 0.30
CA MET A 38 -0.37 -0.38 1.26
C MET A 38 -1.88 -0.16 1.24
N LEU A 39 -2.64 -1.21 1.54
CA LEU A 39 -4.04 -1.11 1.95
C LEU A 39 -4.10 -1.06 3.45
N VAL A 40 -4.70 0.00 3.98
CA VAL A 40 -4.82 0.18 5.42
C VAL A 40 -6.29 0.11 5.83
N CYS A 41 -6.56 -0.61 6.91
CA CYS A 41 -7.84 -0.63 7.56
C CYS A 41 -7.95 0.59 8.47
N ARG A 42 -9.06 1.33 8.33
CA ARG A 42 -9.33 2.50 9.19
C ARG A 42 -9.87 2.10 10.58
N ASP A 43 -10.24 0.85 10.73
CA ASP A 43 -10.77 0.34 11.98
C ASP A 43 -9.62 0.06 12.95
N GLU A 44 -9.49 0.89 13.98
CA GLU A 44 -8.44 0.76 15.02
C GLU A 44 -8.63 -0.49 15.88
N SER A 45 -9.81 -1.12 15.85
CA SER A 45 -10.04 -2.42 16.50
C SER A 45 -9.50 -3.60 15.69
N CYS A 46 -9.05 -3.37 14.46
CA CYS A 46 -8.54 -4.42 13.59
C CYS A 46 -7.08 -4.77 13.94
N THR A 47 -6.83 -6.06 14.17
CA THR A 47 -5.49 -6.60 14.45
C THR A 47 -4.55 -6.55 13.25
N GLU A 48 -5.09 -6.48 12.03
CA GLU A 48 -4.32 -6.40 10.79
C GLU A 48 -4.65 -5.10 10.04
N PRO A 49 -4.07 -3.98 10.49
CA PRO A 49 -4.42 -2.67 9.97
C PRO A 49 -3.79 -2.41 8.60
N ALA A 50 -2.82 -3.20 8.12
CA ALA A 50 -2.12 -2.90 6.87
C ALA A 50 -1.76 -4.15 6.07
N ARG A 51 -2.02 -4.11 4.75
CA ARG A 51 -1.60 -5.11 3.77
C ARG A 51 -0.76 -4.45 2.69
N HIS A 52 0.46 -4.93 2.50
CA HIS A 52 1.33 -4.44 1.45
C HIS A 52 0.82 -4.85 0.06
N LEU A 53 0.70 -3.89 -0.86
CA LEU A 53 0.32 -4.14 -2.26
C LEU A 53 1.53 -4.18 -3.18
N GLY A 54 2.54 -3.35 -2.93
CA GLY A 54 3.73 -3.30 -3.77
C GLY A 54 4.63 -2.12 -3.43
N THR A 55 5.88 -2.24 -3.87
CA THR A 55 6.91 -1.22 -3.73
C THR A 55 7.33 -0.77 -5.11
N GLU A 56 7.36 0.54 -5.34
CA GLU A 56 7.89 1.15 -6.56
C GLU A 56 9.19 1.88 -6.22
N LEU A 57 10.27 1.62 -6.95
CA LEU A 57 11.55 2.31 -6.79
C LEU A 57 11.71 3.31 -7.92
N LEU A 58 11.59 4.59 -7.60
CA LEU A 58 11.82 5.70 -8.52
C LEU A 58 13.31 6.07 -8.45
N GLN A 59 14.00 5.88 -9.57
CA GLN A 59 15.38 6.34 -9.74
C GLN A 59 15.39 7.88 -9.82
N PRO A 60 16.44 8.53 -9.28
CA PRO A 60 16.67 9.95 -9.54
C PRO A 60 16.91 10.15 -11.05
N ALA A 61 16.29 11.20 -11.60
CA ALA A 61 16.41 11.60 -13.01
C ALA A 61 17.77 12.26 -13.31
#